data_AF-C2FWY2-F1
#
_entry.id   AF-C2FWY2-F1
#
_cell.length_a   1.000
_cell.length_b   1.000
_cell.length_c   1.000
_cell.angle_alpha   90.00
_cell.angle_beta   90.00
_cell.angle_gamma   90.00
#
_symmetry.space_group_name_H-M   'P 1'
#
loop_
_entity.id
_entity.type
_entity.pdbx_description
1 polymer ?
#
loop_
_entity_poly.entity_id
_entity_poly.type
_entity_poly.pdbx_seq_one_letter_code
_entity_poly.pdbx_strand_id
1 'polypeptide(L)'
;MDYDAQRPRTVIVDGSEDIIIRDVTLKQAGFWTVHLLYSSYVTVDGIIIKNNINGIGPSTDGIDIDSSKWIRIQNADIDCNDDNFCIKSGRDWDGLRVNRPTEYVLITDCISRKGDGLITFGSETSGGMRHIIARNLKAHGTKVGIRLKSARNRGGVVEDILLENIQMDSVRTAFEVTPNWNPSYSYSKLPAGYDINKVPEHWKKMVTPVEPAS
;
A
#
# COMPACT_ATOMS: atom_id res chain seq x y z
N MET A 1 -7.99 -11.05 -6.26
CA MET A 1 -7.18 -9.83 -6.42
C MET A 1 -7.79 -8.74 -5.59
N ASP A 2 -6.99 -7.88 -4.96
CA ASP A 2 -7.51 -6.76 -4.15
C ASP A 2 -8.35 -5.78 -4.98
N TYR A 3 -8.02 -5.63 -6.26
CA TYR A 3 -8.72 -4.77 -7.22
C TYR A 3 -10.10 -5.31 -7.67
N ASP A 4 -10.45 -6.55 -7.31
CA ASP A 4 -11.79 -7.12 -7.54
C ASP A 4 -12.58 -7.25 -6.22
N ALA A 5 -11.97 -6.90 -5.09
CA ALA A 5 -12.64 -6.99 -3.80
C ALA A 5 -13.72 -5.91 -3.69
N GLN A 6 -14.96 -6.34 -3.43
CA GLN A 6 -16.10 -5.44 -3.20
C GLN A 6 -16.24 -5.01 -1.73
N ARG A 7 -15.21 -5.25 -0.91
CA ARG A 7 -15.22 -4.90 0.52
C ARG A 7 -14.92 -3.41 0.67
N PRO A 8 -15.64 -2.69 1.55
CA PRO A 8 -15.45 -1.24 1.68
C PRO A 8 -14.12 -0.93 2.35
N ARG A 9 -13.49 0.16 1.89
CA ARG A 9 -12.41 0.83 2.61
C ARG A 9 -13.02 1.64 3.75
N THR A 10 -12.35 1.71 4.90
CA THR A 10 -12.88 2.45 6.06
C THR A 10 -12.87 3.96 5.80
N VAL A 11 -11.78 4.48 5.23
CA VAL A 11 -11.61 5.86 4.79
C VAL A 11 -10.91 5.85 3.43
N ILE A 12 -11.45 6.60 2.47
CA ILE A 12 -10.79 6.87 1.20
C ILE A 12 -10.77 8.38 0.94
N VAL A 13 -9.60 8.89 0.60
CA VAL A 13 -9.38 10.24 0.07
C VAL A 13 -8.95 10.05 -1.38
N ASP A 14 -9.83 10.39 -2.32
CA ASP A 14 -9.64 10.11 -3.75
C ASP A 14 -9.69 11.40 -4.57
N GLY A 15 -8.59 11.71 -5.27
CA GLY A 15 -8.52 12.88 -6.16
C GLY A 15 -8.68 14.22 -5.44
N SER A 16 -8.31 14.29 -4.16
CA SER A 16 -8.54 15.46 -3.31
C SER A 16 -7.25 16.20 -2.97
N GLU A 17 -7.40 17.44 -2.52
CA GLU A 17 -6.32 18.33 -2.11
C GLU A 17 -6.62 18.97 -0.75
N ASP A 18 -5.59 19.32 0.01
CA ASP A 18 -5.67 20.02 1.31
C ASP A 18 -6.53 19.30 2.37
N ILE A 19 -6.17 18.04 2.63
CA ILE A 19 -6.91 17.16 3.55
C ILE A 19 -6.14 16.94 4.84
N ILE A 20 -6.85 16.99 5.97
CA ILE A 20 -6.32 16.60 7.28
C ILE A 20 -7.21 15.51 7.89
N ILE A 21 -6.60 14.37 8.24
CA ILE A 21 -7.20 13.31 9.06
C ILE A 21 -6.49 13.30 10.39
N ARG A 22 -7.18 13.63 11.49
CA ARG A 22 -6.54 13.83 12.79
C ARG A 22 -7.32 13.27 13.96
N ASP A 23 -6.62 12.70 14.94
CA ASP A 23 -7.15 12.31 16.26
C ASP A 23 -8.34 11.34 16.20
N VAL A 24 -8.42 10.51 15.16
CA VAL A 24 -9.46 9.50 14.98
C VAL A 24 -8.95 8.10 15.30
N THR A 25 -9.82 7.26 15.88
CA THR A 25 -9.56 5.84 16.06
C THR A 25 -10.39 5.02 15.07
N LEU A 26 -9.74 4.23 14.24
CA LEU A 26 -10.34 3.34 13.25
C LEU A 26 -10.17 1.89 13.72
N LYS A 27 -11.22 1.07 13.54
CA LYS A 27 -11.26 -0.29 14.07
C LYS A 27 -11.93 -1.22 13.07
N GLN A 28 -11.49 -2.47 13.04
CA GLN A 28 -12.16 -3.58 12.34
C GLN A 28 -12.51 -3.25 10.88
N ALA A 29 -11.52 -2.75 10.13
CA ALA A 29 -11.71 -2.42 8.71
C ALA A 29 -12.19 -3.63 7.90
N GLY A 30 -13.10 -3.39 6.94
CA GLY A 30 -13.56 -4.42 6.00
C GLY A 30 -12.53 -4.78 4.93
N PHE A 31 -11.59 -3.87 4.67
CA PHE A 31 -10.49 -3.94 3.70
C PHE A 31 -9.38 -2.96 4.14
N TRP A 32 -8.66 -2.34 3.21
CA TRP A 32 -7.72 -1.24 3.49
C TRP A 32 -8.35 -0.15 4.35
N THR A 33 -7.64 0.30 5.39
CA THR A 33 -8.23 1.18 6.41
C THR A 33 -8.26 2.63 5.96
N VAL A 34 -7.09 3.22 5.68
CA VAL A 34 -6.98 4.59 5.16
C VAL A 34 -6.31 4.52 3.80
N HIS A 35 -7.04 4.86 2.75
CA HIS A 35 -6.53 4.87 1.39
C HIS A 35 -6.42 6.30 0.85
N LEU A 36 -5.20 6.77 0.65
CA LEU A 36 -4.89 8.06 0.05
C LEU A 36 -4.58 7.84 -1.43
N LEU A 37 -5.58 8.08 -2.28
CA LEU A 37 -5.54 7.77 -3.71
C LEU A 37 -5.54 9.06 -4.53
N TYR A 38 -4.60 9.18 -5.47
CA TYR A 38 -4.53 10.30 -6.42
C TYR A 38 -4.61 11.72 -5.80
N SER A 39 -4.21 11.85 -4.54
CA SER A 39 -4.43 13.06 -3.74
C SER A 39 -3.14 13.84 -3.50
N SER A 40 -3.27 15.11 -3.11
CA SER A 40 -2.13 15.97 -2.75
C SER A 40 -2.34 16.75 -1.46
N TYR A 41 -1.23 17.11 -0.81
CA TYR A 41 -1.24 17.91 0.43
C TYR A 41 -2.13 17.29 1.52
N VAL A 42 -1.87 16.02 1.83
CA VAL A 42 -2.62 15.26 2.83
C VAL A 42 -1.79 15.09 4.09
N THR A 43 -2.34 15.47 5.23
CA THR A 43 -1.76 15.19 6.56
C THR A 43 -2.61 14.19 7.32
N VAL A 44 -1.99 13.09 7.76
CA VAL A 44 -2.57 12.13 8.70
C VAL A 44 -1.78 12.23 10.01
N ASP A 45 -2.45 12.59 11.10
CA ASP A 45 -1.77 12.93 12.35
C ASP A 45 -2.52 12.37 13.58
N GLY A 46 -1.80 11.66 14.45
CA GLY A 46 -2.36 11.20 15.72
C GLY A 46 -3.42 10.10 15.60
N ILE A 47 -3.55 9.46 14.44
CA ILE A 47 -4.57 8.43 14.24
C ILE A 47 -4.18 7.11 14.91
N ILE A 48 -5.20 6.36 15.31
CA ILE A 48 -5.03 5.03 15.89
C ILE A 48 -5.79 4.02 15.02
N ILE A 49 -5.12 2.97 14.55
CA ILE A 49 -5.74 1.86 13.82
C ILE A 49 -5.68 0.60 14.67
N LYS A 50 -6.82 -0.06 14.89
CA LYS A 50 -6.93 -1.31 15.66
C LYS A 50 -7.77 -2.33 14.91
N ASN A 51 -7.22 -2.94 13.88
CA ASN A 51 -7.90 -3.96 13.07
C ASN A 51 -7.85 -5.36 13.68
N ASN A 52 -6.86 -5.63 14.54
CA ASN A 52 -6.69 -6.95 15.17
C ASN A 52 -7.51 -7.15 16.45
N ILE A 53 -8.41 -6.21 16.78
CA ILE A 53 -9.28 -6.37 17.95
C ILE A 53 -10.34 -7.42 17.64
N ASN A 54 -10.45 -8.40 18.54
CA ASN A 54 -11.44 -9.48 18.46
C ASN A 54 -11.37 -10.33 17.18
N GLY A 55 -10.25 -10.33 16.45
CA GLY A 55 -10.09 -11.14 15.24
C GLY A 55 -9.09 -10.55 14.26
N ILE A 56 -9.00 -11.16 13.08
CA ILE A 56 -8.17 -10.71 11.96
C ILE A 56 -9.01 -10.63 10.69
N GLY A 57 -8.78 -9.61 9.87
CA GLY A 57 -9.41 -9.44 8.56
C GLY A 57 -8.38 -9.52 7.42
N PRO A 58 -8.71 -10.16 6.27
CA PRO A 58 -7.80 -10.21 5.13
C PRO A 58 -7.64 -8.83 4.48
N SER A 59 -6.44 -8.48 4.01
CA SER A 59 -6.14 -7.19 3.34
C SER A 59 -6.60 -5.97 4.17
N THR A 60 -6.26 -5.95 5.46
CA THR A 60 -6.63 -4.86 6.39
C THR A 60 -5.44 -3.96 6.69
N ASP A 61 -4.77 -3.51 5.64
CA ASP A 61 -3.65 -2.56 5.67
C ASP A 61 -4.00 -1.33 6.52
N GLY A 62 -2.97 -0.72 7.12
CA GLY A 62 -3.10 0.47 7.94
C GLY A 62 -3.35 1.71 7.09
N ILE A 63 -2.31 2.25 6.48
CA ILE A 63 -2.40 3.39 5.57
C ILE A 63 -1.78 3.04 4.23
N ASP A 64 -2.59 3.07 3.19
CA ASP A 64 -2.20 2.94 1.80
C ASP A 64 -2.04 4.32 1.16
N ILE A 65 -0.83 4.63 0.68
CA ILE A 65 -0.54 5.83 -0.09
C ILE A 65 -0.36 5.41 -1.54
N ASP A 66 -1.36 5.68 -2.38
CA ASP A 66 -1.40 5.24 -3.78
C ASP A 66 -1.44 6.43 -4.74
N SER A 67 -0.43 6.51 -5.59
CA SER A 67 -0.29 7.49 -6.67
C SER A 67 -0.52 8.94 -6.19
N SER A 68 -0.05 9.25 -4.98
CA SER A 68 -0.34 10.50 -4.25
C SER A 68 0.95 11.27 -3.94
N LYS A 69 0.86 12.59 -3.73
CA LYS A 69 2.05 13.43 -3.51
C LYS A 69 1.90 14.46 -2.40
N TRP A 70 3.02 14.87 -1.79
CA TRP A 70 3.01 15.80 -0.65
C TRP A 70 2.19 15.24 0.52
N ILE A 71 2.59 14.05 0.97
CA ILE A 71 1.88 13.30 2.02
C ILE A 71 2.70 13.33 3.30
N ARG A 72 2.06 13.67 4.41
CA ARG A 72 2.65 13.61 5.74
C ARG A 72 1.83 12.67 6.62
N ILE A 73 2.47 11.64 7.13
CA ILE A 73 1.93 10.76 8.16
C ILE A 73 2.78 10.93 9.41
N GLN A 74 2.15 11.26 10.54
CA GLN A 74 2.86 11.43 11.79
C GLN A 74 2.07 10.98 13.01
N ASN A 75 2.78 10.64 14.09
CA ASN A 75 2.20 10.33 15.40
C ASN A 75 1.14 9.21 15.38
N ALA A 76 1.18 8.33 14.37
CA ALA A 76 0.19 7.26 14.20
C ALA A 76 0.58 6.00 14.98
N ASP A 77 -0.43 5.29 15.50
CA ASP A 77 -0.28 3.98 16.17
C ASP A 77 -1.16 2.94 15.46
N ILE A 78 -0.54 2.01 14.74
CA ILE A 78 -1.23 1.10 13.82
C ILE A 78 -1.04 -0.37 14.25
N ASP A 79 -2.15 -1.07 14.45
CA ASP A 79 -2.24 -2.51 14.65
C ASP A 79 -3.15 -3.14 13.58
N CYS A 80 -2.57 -3.90 12.66
CA CYS A 80 -3.27 -4.49 11.51
C CYS A 80 -2.82 -5.90 11.17
N ASN A 81 -3.56 -6.56 10.26
CA ASN A 81 -3.24 -7.92 9.84
C ASN A 81 -2.40 -7.99 8.56
N ASP A 82 -2.25 -6.86 7.86
CA ASP A 82 -1.45 -6.71 6.63
C ASP A 82 -0.42 -5.58 6.81
N ASP A 83 0.03 -4.93 5.74
CA ASP A 83 1.04 -3.86 5.79
C ASP A 83 0.56 -2.63 6.62
N ASN A 84 1.39 -2.13 7.54
CA ASN A 84 1.03 -0.98 8.39
C ASN A 84 1.08 0.34 7.62
N PHE A 85 2.19 0.61 6.92
CA PHE A 85 2.32 1.71 5.96
C PHE A 85 2.66 1.12 4.60
N CYS A 86 1.74 1.24 3.64
CA CYS A 86 1.88 0.66 2.32
C CYS A 86 1.97 1.75 1.25
N ILE A 87 3.07 1.80 0.54
CA ILE A 87 3.27 2.70 -0.59
C ILE A 87 2.90 1.94 -1.86
N LYS A 88 2.02 2.52 -2.66
CA LYS A 88 1.49 1.96 -3.92
C LYS A 88 1.52 3.03 -5.02
N SER A 89 1.38 2.61 -6.26
CA SER A 89 1.39 3.49 -7.45
C SER A 89 0.64 2.83 -8.60
N GLY A 90 -0.51 2.22 -8.31
CA GLY A 90 -1.25 1.42 -9.28
C GLY A 90 -0.57 0.12 -9.69
N ARG A 91 -1.33 -0.70 -10.45
CA ARG A 91 -0.98 -2.08 -10.75
C ARG A 91 -0.98 -2.37 -12.25
N ASP A 92 0.05 -3.07 -12.69
CA ASP A 92 0.20 -3.66 -14.03
C ASP A 92 -0.11 -2.62 -15.12
N TRP A 93 -0.82 -3.04 -16.17
CA TRP A 93 -1.14 -2.18 -17.31
C TRP A 93 -1.93 -0.94 -16.91
N ASP A 94 -2.87 -1.04 -15.96
CA ASP A 94 -3.67 0.13 -15.57
C ASP A 94 -2.83 1.15 -14.80
N GLY A 95 -1.91 0.69 -13.95
CA GLY A 95 -0.95 1.55 -13.27
C GLY A 95 0.02 2.22 -14.26
N LEU A 96 0.53 1.48 -15.25
CA LEU A 96 1.38 2.03 -16.32
C LEU A 96 0.62 3.00 -17.23
N ARG A 97 -0.67 2.77 -17.48
CA ARG A 97 -1.54 3.69 -18.25
C ARG A 97 -1.74 5.00 -17.50
N VAL A 98 -2.00 4.95 -16.19
CA VAL A 98 -2.15 6.15 -15.35
C VAL A 98 -0.81 6.86 -15.20
N ASN A 99 0.29 6.10 -15.08
CA ASN A 99 1.66 6.57 -15.00
C ASN A 99 1.86 7.69 -13.94
N ARG A 100 1.22 7.53 -12.79
CA ARG A 100 1.27 8.49 -11.69
C ARG A 100 2.05 7.90 -10.51
N PRO A 101 3.17 8.52 -10.12
CA PRO A 101 3.98 8.03 -9.01
C PRO A 101 3.34 8.35 -7.66
N THR A 102 3.79 7.64 -6.62
CA THR A 102 3.74 8.15 -5.24
C THR A 102 5.06 8.84 -4.91
N GLU A 103 5.01 10.13 -4.58
CA GLU A 103 6.22 10.92 -4.37
C GLU A 103 6.09 12.04 -3.33
N TYR A 104 7.21 12.46 -2.73
CA TYR A 104 7.23 13.45 -1.64
C TYR A 104 6.37 13.01 -0.44
N VAL A 105 6.76 11.88 0.15
CA VAL A 105 6.09 11.28 1.31
C VAL A 105 7.00 11.36 2.53
N LEU A 106 6.48 11.84 3.65
CA LEU A 106 7.11 11.77 4.96
C LEU A 106 6.26 10.92 5.91
N ILE A 107 6.84 9.86 6.46
CA ILE A 107 6.28 9.07 7.56
C ILE A 107 7.21 9.24 8.77
N THR A 108 6.72 9.81 9.87
CA THR A 108 7.57 10.17 11.02
C THR A 108 6.91 9.94 12.36
N ASP A 109 7.69 9.50 13.35
CA ASP A 109 7.25 9.42 14.76
C ASP A 109 6.03 8.50 14.95
N CYS A 110 5.99 7.39 14.21
CA CYS A 110 4.90 6.41 14.22
C CYS A 110 5.29 5.09 14.88
N ILE A 111 4.27 4.37 15.33
CA ILE A 111 4.38 3.03 15.89
C ILE A 111 3.59 2.05 15.02
N SER A 112 4.26 1.00 14.54
CA SER A 112 3.63 -0.17 13.96
C SER A 112 3.65 -1.31 14.97
N ARG A 113 2.48 -1.86 15.27
CA ARG A 113 2.31 -3.05 16.11
C ARG A 113 2.31 -4.28 15.21
N LYS A 114 1.39 -5.22 15.40
CA LYS A 114 1.29 -6.36 14.48
C LYS A 114 0.91 -5.86 13.07
N GLY A 115 1.39 -6.62 12.08
CA GLY A 115 1.22 -6.37 10.66
C GLY A 115 2.21 -7.18 9.83
N ASP A 116 2.02 -7.22 8.53
CA ASP A 116 2.88 -7.94 7.58
C ASP A 116 4.17 -7.18 7.28
N GLY A 117 4.14 -5.86 7.36
CA GLY A 117 5.28 -4.97 7.14
C GLY A 117 5.11 -3.67 7.93
N LEU A 118 6.15 -3.21 8.63
CA LEU A 118 6.16 -1.85 9.20
C LEU A 118 6.00 -0.85 8.06
N ILE A 119 6.90 -0.89 7.08
CA ILE A 119 6.80 -0.10 5.86
C ILE A 119 7.00 -1.02 4.66
N THR A 120 6.04 -0.96 3.74
CA THR A 120 6.00 -1.79 2.55
C THR A 120 5.90 -0.94 1.30
N PHE A 121 6.77 -1.18 0.34
CA PHE A 121 6.70 -0.62 -1.01
C PHE A 121 6.15 -1.70 -1.94
N GLY A 122 4.94 -1.50 -2.45
CA GLY A 122 4.27 -2.40 -3.40
C GLY A 122 3.23 -3.34 -2.79
N SER A 123 2.74 -4.35 -3.52
CA SER A 123 3.27 -4.85 -4.80
C SER A 123 2.91 -4.01 -6.04
N GLU A 124 2.01 -3.05 -5.87
CA GLU A 124 1.51 -2.13 -6.88
C GLU A 124 2.54 -1.03 -7.19
N THR A 125 3.57 -1.35 -7.97
CA THR A 125 4.72 -0.46 -8.23
C THR A 125 4.69 0.30 -9.56
N SER A 126 3.62 0.14 -10.35
CA SER A 126 3.65 0.41 -11.78
C SER A 126 3.87 1.88 -12.16
N GLY A 127 3.29 2.82 -11.43
CA GLY A 127 3.49 4.26 -11.62
C GLY A 127 4.79 4.81 -11.02
N GLY A 128 5.49 4.00 -10.22
CA GLY A 128 6.75 4.36 -9.57
C GLY A 128 6.59 5.03 -8.20
N MET A 129 7.69 5.06 -7.45
CA MET A 129 7.77 5.55 -6.07
C MET A 129 9.11 6.23 -5.86
N ARG A 130 9.12 7.48 -5.38
CA ARG A 130 10.36 8.23 -5.14
C ARG A 130 10.21 9.36 -4.14
N HIS A 131 11.32 9.89 -3.64
CA HIS A 131 11.34 11.00 -2.68
C HIS A 131 10.53 10.66 -1.41
N ILE A 132 10.85 9.52 -0.79
CA ILE A 132 10.13 9.02 0.39
C ILE A 132 11.09 8.98 1.58
N ILE A 133 10.68 9.60 2.68
CA ILE A 133 11.39 9.58 3.96
C ILE A 133 10.51 8.87 4.97
N ALA A 134 11.06 7.83 5.59
CA ALA A 134 10.44 7.16 6.72
C ALA A 134 11.42 7.17 7.90
N ARG A 135 11.09 7.92 8.96
CA ARG A 135 12.02 8.14 10.07
C ARG A 135 11.38 8.08 11.45
N ASN A 136 12.19 7.82 12.48
CA ASN A 136 11.73 7.76 13.87
C ASN A 136 10.57 6.76 14.05
N LEU A 137 10.71 5.57 13.47
CA LEU A 137 9.65 4.56 13.48
C LEU A 137 9.96 3.46 14.48
N LYS A 138 8.92 2.91 15.10
CA LYS A 138 9.02 1.74 15.98
C LYS A 138 8.15 0.62 15.46
N ALA A 139 8.73 -0.54 15.19
CA ALA A 139 8.01 -1.76 14.88
C ALA A 139 8.02 -2.69 16.09
N HIS A 140 6.84 -3.20 16.47
CA HIS A 140 6.65 -4.15 17.55
C HIS A 140 5.87 -5.36 17.04
N GLY A 141 6.60 -6.44 16.70
CA GLY A 141 5.98 -7.71 16.30
C GLY A 141 5.42 -7.75 14.87
N THR A 142 5.84 -6.86 13.98
CA THR A 142 5.56 -7.02 12.54
C THR A 142 6.27 -8.25 11.98
N LYS A 143 5.74 -8.85 10.91
CA LYS A 143 6.42 -9.95 10.22
C LYS A 143 7.68 -9.44 9.52
N VAL A 144 7.56 -8.34 8.80
CA VAL A 144 8.69 -7.67 8.14
C VAL A 144 8.85 -6.24 8.69
N GLY A 145 10.08 -5.77 8.82
CA GLY A 145 10.37 -4.36 9.12
C GLY A 145 10.18 -3.51 7.86
N ILE A 146 11.14 -3.63 6.95
CA ILE A 146 11.15 -2.92 5.67
C ILE A 146 10.93 -3.92 4.55
N ARG A 147 9.92 -3.71 3.72
CA ARG A 147 9.50 -4.67 2.71
C ARG A 147 9.39 -4.03 1.34
N LEU A 148 10.00 -4.64 0.33
CA LEU A 148 9.78 -4.28 -1.07
C LEU A 148 9.17 -5.48 -1.81
N LYS A 149 8.02 -5.26 -2.44
CA LYS A 149 7.29 -6.26 -3.23
C LYS A 149 7.11 -5.72 -4.64
N SER A 150 7.41 -6.51 -5.65
CA SER A 150 6.99 -6.24 -7.02
C SER A 150 6.75 -7.56 -7.76
N ALA A 151 6.38 -7.51 -9.03
CA ALA A 151 6.30 -8.67 -9.90
C ALA A 151 6.82 -8.32 -11.29
N ARG A 152 7.19 -9.34 -12.07
CA ARG A 152 7.84 -9.15 -13.38
C ARG A 152 6.98 -8.38 -14.39
N ASN A 153 5.67 -8.32 -14.18
CA ASN A 153 4.72 -7.59 -14.99
C ASN A 153 4.32 -6.22 -14.43
N ARG A 154 4.86 -5.77 -13.29
CA ARG A 154 4.46 -4.48 -12.69
C ARG A 154 5.07 -3.30 -13.43
N GLY A 155 6.36 -3.38 -13.75
CA GLY A 155 7.15 -2.21 -14.15
C GLY A 155 7.28 -1.17 -13.02
N GLY A 156 7.58 0.07 -13.43
CA GLY A 156 7.84 1.19 -12.53
C GLY A 156 9.20 1.11 -11.84
N VAL A 157 9.56 2.19 -11.15
CA VAL A 157 10.84 2.33 -10.43
C VAL A 157 10.55 2.70 -8.98
N VAL A 158 11.26 2.06 -8.05
CA VAL A 158 11.29 2.44 -6.64
C VAL A 158 12.71 2.95 -6.35
N GLU A 159 12.84 4.26 -6.13
CA GLU A 159 14.14 4.92 -5.98
C GLU A 159 14.06 6.05 -4.94
N ASP A 160 15.20 6.59 -4.53
CA ASP A 160 15.29 7.72 -3.59
C ASP A 160 14.41 7.57 -2.32
N ILE A 161 14.73 6.52 -1.55
CA ILE A 161 14.08 6.19 -0.29
C ILE A 161 15.08 6.36 0.85
N LEU A 162 14.75 7.22 1.82
CA LEU A 162 15.51 7.39 3.05
C LEU A 162 14.78 6.72 4.22
N LEU A 163 15.44 5.74 4.84
CA LEU A 163 14.97 5.05 6.04
C LEU A 163 15.94 5.36 7.18
N GLU A 164 15.46 6.06 8.20
CA GLU A 164 16.33 6.61 9.26
C GLU A 164 15.74 6.33 10.65
N ASN A 165 16.57 5.95 11.62
CA ASN A 165 16.15 5.77 13.02
C ASN A 165 14.89 4.88 13.17
N ILE A 166 14.99 3.65 12.66
CA ILE A 166 13.92 2.63 12.77
C ILE A 166 14.32 1.61 13.83
N GLN A 167 13.53 1.55 14.92
CA GLN A 167 13.68 0.55 15.96
C GLN A 167 12.76 -0.64 15.65
N MET A 168 13.32 -1.85 15.67
CA MET A 168 12.58 -3.08 15.45
C MET A 168 12.69 -3.98 16.67
N ASP A 169 11.57 -4.22 17.33
CA ASP A 169 11.44 -5.14 18.46
C ASP A 169 10.55 -6.31 18.06
N SER A 170 11.06 -7.53 18.25
CA SER A 170 10.33 -8.76 17.98
C SER A 170 9.83 -8.88 16.52
N VAL A 171 10.49 -8.19 15.59
CA VAL A 171 10.23 -8.26 14.15
C VAL A 171 10.90 -9.52 13.60
N ARG A 172 10.17 -10.32 12.82
CA ARG A 172 10.69 -11.61 12.33
C ARG A 172 11.77 -11.45 11.26
N THR A 173 11.57 -10.53 10.31
CA THR A 173 12.50 -10.26 9.21
C THR A 173 12.73 -8.76 9.10
N ALA A 174 13.95 -8.28 9.36
CA ALA A 174 14.23 -6.85 9.38
C ALA A 174 14.03 -6.19 8.00
N PHE A 175 14.49 -6.85 6.93
CA PHE A 175 14.45 -6.34 5.56
C PHE A 175 14.15 -7.48 4.57
N GLU A 176 13.18 -7.29 3.67
CA GLU A 176 12.81 -8.25 2.62
C GLU A 176 12.62 -7.54 1.27
N VAL A 177 13.21 -8.08 0.21
CA VAL A 177 13.01 -7.61 -1.17
C VAL A 177 12.59 -8.79 -2.03
N THR A 178 11.38 -8.73 -2.58
CA THR A 178 10.82 -9.79 -3.41
C THR A 178 10.37 -9.20 -4.76
N PRO A 179 11.23 -9.24 -5.80
CA PRO A 179 10.93 -8.67 -7.12
C PRO A 179 9.93 -9.51 -7.94
N ASN A 180 9.60 -10.72 -7.47
CA ASN A 180 8.58 -11.57 -8.06
C ASN A 180 7.64 -12.14 -6.99
N TRP A 181 7.02 -11.23 -6.25
CA TRP A 181 6.16 -11.53 -5.12
C TRP A 181 4.85 -12.19 -5.56
N ASN A 182 4.54 -13.32 -4.91
CA ASN A 182 3.28 -14.06 -5.02
C ASN A 182 2.76 -14.22 -6.47
N PRO A 183 3.43 -15.00 -7.35
CA PRO A 183 3.04 -15.17 -8.75
C PRO A 183 1.57 -15.52 -9.00
N SER A 184 0.97 -16.39 -8.18
CA SER A 184 -0.44 -16.79 -8.34
C SER A 184 -1.40 -15.62 -8.11
N TYR A 185 -1.04 -14.68 -7.26
CA TYR A 185 -1.76 -13.42 -7.10
C TYR A 185 -1.31 -12.38 -8.14
N SER A 186 -0.03 -12.30 -8.49
CA SER A 186 0.50 -11.21 -9.32
C SER A 186 0.17 -11.29 -10.80
N TYR A 187 -0.10 -12.49 -11.32
CA TYR A 187 -0.39 -12.73 -12.73
C TYR A 187 -1.88 -13.04 -12.94
N SER A 188 -2.68 -11.97 -13.12
CA SER A 188 -4.08 -12.04 -13.47
C SER A 188 -4.30 -12.87 -14.74
N LYS A 189 -5.28 -13.79 -14.70
CA LYS A 189 -5.77 -14.50 -15.87
C LYS A 189 -7.29 -14.54 -15.83
N LEU A 190 -7.90 -14.43 -17.01
CA LEU A 190 -9.33 -14.65 -17.13
C LEU A 190 -9.64 -16.14 -16.83
N PRO A 191 -10.63 -16.46 -15.99
CA PRO A 191 -11.00 -17.84 -15.74
C PRO A 191 -11.48 -18.55 -17.01
N ALA A 192 -11.28 -19.87 -17.08
CA ALA A 192 -11.71 -20.66 -18.24
C ALA A 192 -13.22 -20.50 -18.49
N GLY A 193 -13.61 -20.35 -19.77
CA GLY A 193 -15.01 -20.21 -20.20
C GLY A 193 -15.56 -18.78 -20.20
N TYR A 194 -14.81 -17.79 -19.72
CA TYR A 194 -15.21 -16.38 -19.82
C TYR A 194 -14.77 -15.78 -21.16
N ASP A 195 -15.64 -14.95 -21.74
CA ASP A 195 -15.35 -14.16 -22.94
C ASP A 195 -14.92 -12.75 -22.51
N ILE A 196 -13.71 -12.35 -22.89
CA ILE A 196 -13.13 -11.04 -22.54
C ILE A 196 -14.01 -9.87 -22.98
N ASN A 197 -14.82 -10.03 -24.04
CA ASN A 197 -15.70 -8.98 -24.53
C ASN A 197 -16.96 -8.81 -23.66
N LYS A 198 -17.26 -9.78 -22.80
CA LYS A 198 -18.47 -9.84 -21.96
C LYS A 198 -18.21 -9.61 -20.47
N VAL A 199 -16.95 -9.51 -20.05
CA VAL A 199 -16.60 -9.24 -18.65
C VAL A 199 -16.61 -7.74 -18.34
N PRO A 200 -16.75 -7.35 -17.06
CA PRO A 200 -16.64 -5.95 -16.64
C PRO A 200 -15.32 -5.28 -17.08
N GLU A 201 -15.36 -3.97 -17.30
CA GLU A 201 -14.18 -3.20 -17.74
C GLU A 201 -12.98 -3.32 -16.80
N HIS A 202 -13.21 -3.40 -15.48
CA HIS A 202 -12.11 -3.56 -14.54
C HIS A 202 -11.41 -4.92 -14.66
N TRP A 203 -12.12 -5.96 -15.10
CA TRP A 203 -11.50 -7.26 -15.40
C TRP A 203 -10.65 -7.18 -16.66
N LYS A 204 -11.13 -6.49 -17.71
CA LYS A 204 -10.36 -6.27 -18.93
C LYS A 204 -9.02 -5.60 -18.62
N LYS A 205 -9.05 -4.52 -17.81
CA LYS A 205 -7.85 -3.83 -17.33
C LYS A 205 -6.91 -4.77 -16.56
N MET A 206 -7.44 -5.55 -15.61
CA MET A 206 -6.63 -6.47 -14.79
C MET A 206 -5.94 -7.57 -15.58
N VAL A 207 -6.53 -8.06 -16.67
CA VAL A 207 -5.96 -9.13 -17.50
C VAL A 207 -5.21 -8.61 -18.72
N THR A 208 -5.17 -7.30 -18.94
CA THR A 208 -4.41 -6.71 -20.04
C THR A 208 -2.93 -6.97 -19.82
N PRO A 209 -2.22 -7.61 -20.77
CA PRO A 209 -0.81 -7.89 -20.64
C PRO A 209 0.02 -6.61 -20.49
N VAL A 210 1.04 -6.67 -19.65
CA VAL A 210 2.12 -5.68 -19.64
C VAL A 210 3.18 -6.17 -20.59
N GLU A 211 3.21 -5.62 -21.79
CA GLU A 211 4.31 -5.80 -22.72
C GLU A 211 5.50 -4.97 -22.23
N PRO A 212 6.71 -5.53 -22.10
CA PRO A 212 7.84 -4.76 -21.62
C PRO A 212 8.07 -3.58 -22.57
N ALA A 213 8.27 -2.38 -22.01
CA ALA A 213 8.93 -1.32 -22.74
C ALA A 213 10.33 -1.83 -23.08
N SER A 214 10.62 -1.93 -24.38
CA SER A 214 11.95 -2.23 -24.93
C SER A 214 13.01 -1.30 -24.37
#